data_AF-A0A2D7V0K6-F1
#
_entry.id   AF-A0A2D7V0K6-F1
#
_cell.length_a   1.000
_cell.length_b   1.000
_cell.length_c   1.000
_cell.angle_alpha   90.00
_cell.angle_beta   90.00
_cell.angle_gamma   90.00
#
_symmetry.space_group_name_H-M   'P 1'
#
loop_
_entity.id
_entity.type
_entity.pdbx_description
1 polymer ?
#
loop_
_entity_poly.entity_id
_entity_poly.type
_entity_poly.pdbx_seq_one_letter_code
_entity_poly.pdbx_strand_id
1 'polypeptide(L)'
;MRSKSRVDRPRIIGSITERMLLHSIAYEVLIRMQELHPELEIDVEALEHIKLGFLREPCNNLLGYCSYSSKSRNRPRTQYEERHGINRILISRVHMVSDLPDAIFTIHHEFLHAILGSKEGHGPIFQKHEPRVKSVTGEILQSMNFH
;
A
#
# COMPACT_ATOMS: atom_id res chain seq x y z
N MET A 1 20.95 -28.62 -1.89
CA MET A 1 21.06 -27.31 -2.57
C MET A 1 21.24 -26.23 -1.51
N ARG A 2 22.42 -25.59 -1.45
CA ARG A 2 22.68 -24.49 -0.50
C ARG A 2 21.78 -23.30 -0.86
N SER A 3 20.98 -22.82 0.09
CA SER A 3 20.21 -21.59 -0.09
C SER A 3 21.17 -20.46 -0.43
N LYS A 4 20.96 -19.77 -1.55
CA LYS A 4 21.67 -18.53 -1.85
C LYS A 4 21.42 -17.60 -0.65
N SER A 5 22.49 -17.20 0.03
CA SER A 5 22.41 -16.18 1.06
C SER A 5 21.69 -14.97 0.46
N ARG A 6 20.61 -14.52 1.11
CA ARG A 6 19.98 -13.25 0.76
C ARG A 6 21.06 -12.18 0.88
N VAL A 7 21.55 -11.69 -0.25
CA VAL A 7 22.45 -10.53 -0.30
C VAL A 7 21.73 -9.40 0.43
N ASP A 8 22.31 -8.91 1.53
CA ASP A 8 21.70 -7.81 2.26
C ASP A 8 21.87 -6.53 1.45
N ARG A 9 20.84 -6.23 0.66
CA ARG A 9 20.79 -5.00 -0.14
C ARG A 9 20.44 -3.82 0.76
N PRO A 10 21.09 -2.66 0.55
CA PRO A 10 20.80 -1.45 1.32
C PRO A 10 19.32 -1.12 1.25
N ARG A 11 18.76 -0.71 2.39
CA ARG A 11 17.37 -0.32 2.49
C ARG A 11 17.24 1.12 2.00
N ILE A 12 16.54 1.30 0.89
CA ILE A 12 16.18 2.64 0.40
C ILE A 12 14.98 3.10 1.21
N ILE A 13 15.19 4.16 1.98
CA ILE A 13 14.14 4.79 2.80
C ILE A 13 13.41 5.89 1.99
N GLY A 14 14.01 6.34 0.88
CA GLY A 14 13.58 7.49 0.10
C GLY A 14 14.00 8.82 0.74
N SER A 15 14.09 9.84 -0.09
CA SER A 15 14.23 11.24 0.31
C SER A 15 13.02 11.71 1.12
N ILE A 16 13.13 12.89 1.74
CA ILE A 16 11.98 13.51 2.44
C ILE A 16 10.83 13.73 1.45
N THR A 17 11.11 14.28 0.28
CA THR A 17 10.11 14.54 -0.77
C THR A 17 9.41 13.28 -1.24
N GLU A 18 10.15 12.19 -1.51
CA GLU A 18 9.55 10.92 -1.92
C GLU A 18 8.65 10.34 -0.81
N ARG A 19 9.06 10.45 0.45
CA ARG A 19 8.23 9.98 1.57
C ARG A 19 6.98 10.83 1.75
N MET A 20 7.08 12.15 1.62
CA MET A 20 5.91 13.04 1.65
C MET A 20 4.93 12.66 0.55
N LEU A 21 5.41 12.46 -0.69
CA LEU A 21 4.57 12.05 -1.81
C LEU A 21 3.86 10.71 -1.54
N LEU A 22 4.59 9.70 -1.05
CA LEU A 22 4.00 8.41 -0.66
C LEU A 22 2.86 8.59 0.37
N HIS A 23 3.11 9.39 1.41
CA HIS A 23 2.11 9.64 2.43
C HIS A 23 0.91 10.44 1.91
N SER A 24 1.13 11.42 1.02
CA SER A 24 0.06 12.18 0.37
C SER A 24 -0.83 11.28 -0.49
N ILE A 25 -0.24 10.43 -1.34
CA ILE A 25 -0.99 9.47 -2.16
C ILE A 25 -1.81 8.54 -1.25
N ALA A 26 -1.19 7.99 -0.21
CA ALA A 26 -1.86 7.06 0.69
C ALA A 26 -2.99 7.70 1.47
N TYR A 27 -2.82 8.95 1.92
CA TYR A 27 -3.89 9.70 2.58
C TYR A 27 -5.08 9.93 1.64
N GLU A 28 -4.83 10.44 0.42
CA GLU A 28 -5.89 10.73 -0.55
C GLU A 28 -6.65 9.47 -1.01
N VAL A 29 -5.95 8.34 -1.13
CA VAL A 29 -6.58 7.05 -1.40
C VAL A 29 -7.41 6.60 -0.20
N LEU A 30 -6.84 6.65 1.01
CA LEU A 30 -7.48 6.16 2.23
C LEU A 30 -8.81 6.86 2.51
N ILE A 31 -8.86 8.19 2.40
CA ILE A 31 -10.10 8.95 2.64
C ILE A 31 -11.21 8.62 1.63
N ARG A 32 -10.84 8.18 0.43
CA ARG A 32 -11.80 7.78 -0.63
C ARG A 32 -12.19 6.31 -0.55
N MET A 33 -11.52 5.49 0.26
CA MET A 33 -11.84 4.05 0.34
C MET A 33 -13.31 3.81 0.72
N GLN A 34 -13.83 4.56 1.70
CA GLN A 34 -15.22 4.40 2.15
C GLN A 34 -16.23 4.76 1.05
N GLU A 35 -15.97 5.83 0.30
CA GLU A 35 -16.83 6.27 -0.80
C GLU A 35 -16.77 5.32 -2.00
N LEU A 36 -15.58 4.81 -2.32
CA LEU A 36 -15.37 3.88 -3.42
C LEU A 36 -15.95 2.49 -3.14
N HIS A 37 -16.06 2.11 -1.87
CA HIS A 37 -16.43 0.75 -1.47
C HIS A 37 -17.46 0.73 -0.34
N PRO A 38 -18.67 1.28 -0.56
CA PRO A 38 -19.70 1.34 0.46
C PRO A 38 -20.17 -0.04 0.93
N GLU A 39 -19.89 -1.10 0.17
CA GLU A 39 -20.22 -2.48 0.53
C GLU A 39 -19.16 -3.16 1.43
N LEU A 40 -18.01 -2.52 1.66
CA LEU A 40 -16.94 -3.06 2.51
C LEU A 40 -16.94 -2.36 3.88
N GLU A 41 -16.74 -3.14 4.94
CA GLU A 41 -16.51 -2.60 6.28
C GLU A 41 -15.07 -2.09 6.38
N ILE A 42 -14.87 -0.81 6.08
CA ILE A 42 -13.53 -0.20 6.02
C ILE A 42 -13.22 0.48 7.35
N ASP A 43 -12.26 -0.13 8.05
CA ASP A 43 -11.70 0.38 9.29
C ASP A 43 -10.59 1.40 9.03
N VAL A 44 -10.97 2.63 8.66
CA VAL A 44 -10.03 3.71 8.31
C VAL A 44 -9.03 3.97 9.44
N GLU A 45 -9.52 4.01 10.68
CA GLU A 45 -8.68 4.20 11.86
C GLU A 45 -7.57 3.14 11.92
N ALA A 46 -7.90 1.87 11.72
CA ALA A 46 -6.89 0.80 11.71
C ALA A 46 -5.89 0.94 10.56
N LEU A 47 -6.36 1.31 9.35
CA LEU A 47 -5.52 1.43 8.16
C LEU A 47 -4.52 2.60 8.24
N GLU A 48 -4.84 3.69 8.94
CA GLU A 48 -3.93 4.84 9.14
C GLU A 48 -2.61 4.44 9.83
N HIS A 49 -2.63 3.37 10.62
CA HIS A 49 -1.46 2.90 11.37
C HIS A 49 -0.59 1.89 10.59
N ILE A 50 -0.95 1.56 9.34
CA ILE A 50 -0.12 0.72 8.48
C ILE A 50 1.17 1.46 8.11
N LYS A 51 2.32 0.83 8.39
CA LYS A 51 3.62 1.38 7.99
C LYS A 51 3.72 1.43 6.46
N LEU A 52 4.05 2.60 5.91
CA LEU A 52 4.34 2.77 4.50
C LEU A 52 5.85 2.82 4.24
N GLY A 53 6.30 2.37 3.07
CA GLY A 53 7.69 2.53 2.67
C GLY A 53 7.97 2.02 1.26
N PHE A 54 9.25 1.89 0.92
CA PHE A 54 9.68 1.46 -0.40
C PHE A 54 10.18 0.01 -0.45
N LEU A 55 9.99 -0.62 -1.61
CA LEU A 55 10.57 -1.91 -1.94
C LEU A 55 12.11 -1.83 -1.97
N ARG A 56 12.78 -2.96 -1.72
CA ARG A 56 14.23 -3.05 -1.92
C ARG A 56 14.54 -3.07 -3.41
N GLU A 57 15.47 -2.23 -3.84
CA GLU A 57 15.87 -2.14 -5.24
C GLU A 57 17.04 -3.08 -5.59
N PRO A 58 17.17 -3.47 -6.87
CA PRO A 58 16.17 -3.31 -7.94
C PRO A 58 14.94 -4.21 -7.69
N CYS A 59 13.75 -3.69 -7.98
CA CYS A 59 12.48 -4.42 -7.96
C CYS A 59 11.97 -4.55 -9.41
N ASN A 60 12.21 -5.70 -10.04
CA ASN A 60 12.02 -5.81 -11.50
C ASN A 60 10.55 -5.92 -11.91
N ASN A 61 9.70 -6.57 -11.11
CA ASN A 61 8.32 -6.92 -11.50
C ASN A 61 7.27 -6.57 -10.43
N LEU A 62 7.67 -5.98 -9.30
CA LEU A 62 6.78 -5.74 -8.17
C LEU A 62 6.61 -4.23 -7.97
N LEU A 63 5.37 -3.76 -8.10
CA LEU A 63 5.01 -2.34 -7.95
C LEU A 63 4.55 -2.02 -6.53
N GLY A 64 3.84 -2.95 -5.88
CA GLY A 64 3.33 -2.86 -4.52
C GLY A 64 3.50 -4.17 -3.76
N TYR A 65 3.47 -4.10 -2.43
CA TYR A 65 3.45 -5.28 -1.56
C TYR A 65 2.91 -4.97 -0.18
N CYS A 66 1.80 -5.63 0.16
CA CYS A 66 1.27 -5.71 1.51
C CYS A 66 1.88 -6.90 2.26
N SER A 67 2.56 -6.63 3.39
CA SER A 67 3.13 -7.67 4.23
C SER A 67 2.23 -7.91 5.43
N TYR A 68 1.72 -9.13 5.55
CA TYR A 68 0.90 -9.56 6.68
C TYR A 68 1.70 -9.61 7.98
N SER A 69 1.03 -9.32 9.08
CA SER A 69 1.54 -9.51 10.42
C SER A 69 1.90 -10.97 10.65
N SER A 70 2.99 -11.20 11.37
CA SER A 70 3.38 -12.53 11.80
C SER A 70 3.32 -12.56 13.32
N LYS A 71 2.78 -13.62 13.92
CA LYS A 71 2.77 -13.83 15.38
C LYS A 71 4.19 -13.97 16.01
N SER A 72 5.24 -13.67 15.26
CA SER A 72 6.62 -13.71 15.74
C SER A 72 6.84 -12.59 16.75
N ARG A 73 7.17 -12.98 18.00
CA ARG A 73 7.35 -12.10 19.17
C ARG A 73 8.41 -11.00 19.02
N ASN A 74 9.26 -11.04 17.99
CA ASN A 74 10.42 -10.15 17.84
C ASN A 74 10.22 -9.00 16.84
N ARG A 75 9.01 -8.79 16.31
CA ARG A 75 8.73 -7.67 15.39
C ARG A 75 7.96 -6.56 16.10
N PRO A 76 8.31 -5.27 15.89
CA PRO A 76 7.53 -4.17 16.43
C PRO A 76 6.13 -4.19 15.83
N ARG A 77 5.11 -4.33 16.70
CA ARG A 77 3.70 -4.30 16.32
C ARG A 77 3.31 -2.89 15.87
N THR A 78 2.39 -2.78 14.91
CA THR A 78 1.67 -1.54 14.64
C THR A 78 0.45 -1.47 15.56
N GLN A 79 -0.03 -0.26 15.85
CA GLN A 79 -1.33 -0.10 16.48
C GLN A 79 -2.40 -0.70 15.55
N TYR A 80 -3.42 -1.34 16.13
CA TYR A 80 -4.53 -2.00 15.42
C TYR A 80 -4.15 -3.20 14.53
N GLU A 81 -2.94 -3.74 14.65
CA GLU A 81 -2.48 -4.90 13.86
C GLU A 81 -3.43 -6.12 13.95
N GLU A 82 -4.13 -6.30 15.07
CA GLU A 82 -5.15 -7.35 15.23
C GLU A 82 -6.44 -7.13 14.43
N ARG A 83 -6.76 -5.88 14.05
CA ARG A 83 -7.95 -5.51 13.28
C ARG A 83 -7.72 -5.68 11.78
N HIS A 84 -6.55 -5.25 11.28
CA HIS A 84 -6.23 -5.26 9.85
C HIS A 84 -5.23 -6.36 9.40
N GLY A 85 -4.48 -6.98 10.33
CA GLY A 85 -3.58 -8.09 10.00
C GLY A 85 -2.37 -7.74 9.12
N ILE A 86 -2.07 -6.46 8.92
CA ILE A 86 -0.97 -5.97 8.08
C ILE A 86 0.15 -5.39 8.95
N ASN A 87 1.40 -5.55 8.53
CA ASN A 87 2.54 -4.90 9.17
C ASN A 87 3.01 -3.67 8.38
N ARG A 88 3.00 -3.75 7.04
CA ARG A 88 3.41 -2.66 6.16
C ARG A 88 2.92 -2.83 4.73
N ILE A 89 2.77 -1.71 4.04
CA ILE A 89 2.66 -1.61 2.58
C ILE A 89 3.97 -1.04 2.04
N LEU A 90 4.52 -1.68 1.01
CA LEU A 90 5.73 -1.23 0.33
C LEU A 90 5.43 -0.98 -1.14
N ILE A 91 5.90 0.14 -1.69
CA ILE A 91 5.74 0.44 -3.13
C ILE A 91 7.09 0.62 -3.83
N SER A 92 7.09 0.51 -5.15
CA SER A 92 8.25 0.83 -5.99
C SER A 92 8.43 2.35 -6.04
N ARG A 93 9.56 2.82 -5.51
CA ARG A 93 9.91 4.25 -5.48
C ARG A 93 10.06 4.83 -6.88
N VAL A 94 10.78 4.11 -7.75
CA VAL A 94 10.99 4.51 -9.16
C VAL A 94 9.65 4.65 -9.87
N HIS A 95 8.77 3.67 -9.66
CA HIS A 95 7.45 3.65 -10.27
C HIS A 95 6.57 4.82 -9.80
N MET A 96 6.53 5.05 -8.48
CA MET A 96 5.78 6.16 -7.88
C MET A 96 6.12 7.51 -8.50
N VAL A 97 7.40 7.75 -8.79
CA VAL A 97 7.85 9.02 -9.36
C VAL A 97 7.60 9.09 -10.87
N SER A 98 7.64 7.96 -11.58
CA SER A 98 7.46 7.93 -13.03
C SER A 98 6.00 7.99 -13.48
N ASP A 99 5.06 7.44 -12.68
CA ASP A 99 3.65 7.32 -13.04
C ASP A 99 2.78 7.42 -11.77
N LEU A 100 2.33 8.64 -11.47
CA LEU A 100 1.47 8.90 -10.32
C LEU A 100 0.10 8.20 -10.40
N PRO A 101 -0.62 8.20 -11.55
CA PRO A 101 -1.83 7.39 -11.70
C PRO A 101 -1.66 5.93 -11.30
N ASP A 102 -0.59 5.27 -11.76
CA ASP A 102 -0.35 3.86 -11.46
C ASP A 102 0.12 3.65 -10.00
N ALA A 103 0.80 4.64 -9.42
CA ALA A 103 1.11 4.67 -7.98
C ALA A 103 -0.15 4.76 -7.11
N ILE A 104 -1.11 5.60 -7.48
CA ILE A 104 -2.43 5.72 -6.83
C ILE A 104 -3.16 4.37 -6.90
N PHE A 105 -3.20 3.77 -8.09
CA PHE A 105 -3.78 2.44 -8.27
C PHE A 105 -3.09 1.38 -7.41
N THR A 106 -1.76 1.39 -7.37
CA THR A 106 -0.98 0.46 -6.56
C THR A 106 -1.29 0.60 -5.05
N ILE A 107 -1.36 1.83 -4.52
CA ILE A 107 -1.68 2.03 -3.11
C ILE A 107 -3.10 1.57 -2.79
N HIS A 108 -4.06 1.86 -3.67
CA HIS A 108 -5.44 1.38 -3.56
C HIS A 108 -5.52 -0.15 -3.56
N HIS A 109 -4.80 -0.81 -4.48
CA HIS A 109 -4.68 -2.27 -4.56
C HIS A 109 -4.18 -2.87 -3.25
N GLU A 110 -3.13 -2.29 -2.64
CA GLU A 110 -2.59 -2.79 -1.39
C GLU A 110 -3.50 -2.53 -0.18
N PHE A 111 -4.29 -1.45 -0.18
CA PHE A 111 -5.33 -1.25 0.83
C PHE A 111 -6.48 -2.26 0.67
N LEU A 112 -6.88 -2.61 -0.55
CA LEU A 112 -7.87 -3.69 -0.75
C LEU A 112 -7.36 -5.04 -0.19
N HIS A 113 -6.07 -5.35 -0.36
CA HIS A 113 -5.48 -6.51 0.30
C HIS A 113 -5.52 -6.42 1.83
N ALA A 114 -5.31 -5.22 2.39
CA ALA A 114 -5.42 -4.99 3.83
C ALA A 114 -6.86 -5.19 4.35
N ILE A 115 -7.86 -4.75 3.59
CA ILE A 115 -9.28 -4.83 3.96
C ILE A 115 -9.83 -6.25 3.79
N LEU A 116 -9.57 -6.89 2.65
CA LEU A 116 -10.14 -8.19 2.30
C LEU A 116 -9.34 -9.36 2.89
N GLY A 117 -8.10 -9.11 3.28
CA GLY A 117 -7.20 -10.08 3.87
C GLY A 117 -6.65 -11.10 2.86
N SER A 118 -5.67 -11.89 3.33
CA SER A 118 -4.88 -12.77 2.46
C SER A 118 -5.67 -13.91 1.82
N LYS A 119 -6.84 -14.27 2.37
CA LYS A 119 -7.65 -15.38 1.86
C LYS A 119 -8.38 -15.01 0.57
N GLU A 120 -8.77 -13.75 0.42
CA GLU A 120 -9.41 -13.27 -0.80
C GLU A 120 -8.39 -13.20 -1.94
N GLY A 121 -7.18 -12.71 -1.67
CA GLY A 121 -6.17 -12.50 -2.72
C GLY A 121 -6.72 -11.56 -3.80
N HIS A 122 -6.74 -12.04 -5.06
CA HIS A 122 -7.39 -11.37 -6.21
C HIS A 122 -8.71 -12.05 -6.58
N GLY A 123 -9.50 -12.43 -5.58
CA GLY A 123 -10.80 -13.08 -5.73
C GLY A 123 -11.90 -12.18 -6.32
N PRO A 124 -13.14 -12.68 -6.40
CA PRO A 124 -14.24 -11.96 -7.04
C PRO A 124 -14.57 -10.61 -6.38
N ILE A 125 -14.46 -10.50 -5.06
CA ILE A 125 -14.71 -9.24 -4.35
C ILE A 125 -13.57 -8.26 -4.68
N PHE A 126 -12.33 -8.73 -4.64
CA PHE A 126 -11.18 -7.90 -5.01
C PHE A 126 -11.33 -7.34 -6.44
N GLN A 127 -11.56 -8.21 -7.43
CA GLN A 127 -11.66 -7.82 -8.83
C GLN A 127 -12.82 -6.86 -9.12
N LYS A 128 -13.93 -6.96 -8.36
CA LYS A 128 -15.05 -6.03 -8.47
C LYS A 128 -14.69 -4.62 -7.95
N HIS A 129 -13.83 -4.53 -6.93
CA HIS A 129 -13.54 -3.28 -6.23
C HIS A 129 -12.28 -2.57 -6.77
N GLU A 130 -11.26 -3.32 -7.17
CA GLU A 130 -9.99 -2.81 -7.70
C GLU A 130 -10.12 -1.71 -8.78
N PRO A 131 -10.94 -1.85 -9.84
CA PRO A 131 -10.99 -0.84 -10.90
C PRO A 131 -11.64 0.48 -10.47
N ARG A 132 -12.31 0.54 -9.32
CA ARG A 132 -13.12 1.72 -8.93
C ARG A 132 -12.29 2.97 -8.69
N VAL A 133 -11.03 2.83 -8.26
CA VAL A 133 -10.15 4.01 -8.02
C VAL A 133 -9.95 4.84 -9.29
N LYS A 134 -10.08 4.24 -10.49
CA LYS A 134 -9.94 4.93 -11.77
C LYS A 134 -10.89 6.12 -11.92
N SER A 135 -12.08 6.08 -11.31
CA SER A 135 -13.05 7.19 -11.41
C SER A 135 -12.61 8.43 -10.63
N VAL A 136 -11.74 8.28 -9.63
CA VAL A 136 -11.29 9.38 -8.75
C VAL A 136 -9.80 9.70 -8.89
N THR A 137 -9.04 8.96 -9.71
CA THR A 137 -7.61 9.20 -9.92
C THR A 137 -7.31 10.65 -10.34
N GLY A 138 -8.12 11.23 -11.22
CA GLY A 138 -7.96 12.63 -11.64
C GLY A 138 -8.13 13.63 -10.49
N GLU A 139 -9.10 13.39 -9.60
CA GLU A 139 -9.36 14.23 -8.43
C GLU A 139 -8.23 14.13 -7.40
N ILE A 140 -7.71 12.92 -7.17
CA ILE A 140 -6.55 12.70 -6.29
C ILE A 140 -5.32 13.44 -6.82
N LEU A 141 -5.07 13.41 -8.13
CA LEU A 141 -3.97 14.15 -8.73
C LEU A 141 -4.13 15.66 -8.56
N GLN A 142 -5.37 16.17 -8.68
CA GLN A 142 -5.65 17.58 -8.47
C GLN A 142 -5.44 17.99 -7.00
N SER A 143 -5.89 17.19 -6.03
CA SER A 143 -5.72 17.52 -4.60
C SER A 143 -4.26 17.56 -4.18
N MET A 144 -3.40 16.73 -4.77
CA MET A 144 -1.96 16.72 -4.49
C MET A 144 -1.17 17.89 -5.12
N ASN A 145 -1.74 18.58 -6.13
CA ASN A 145 -1.07 19.67 -6.85
C ASN A 145 -1.32 21.08 -6.25
N PHE A 146 -2.09 21.19 -5.16
CA PHE A 146 -2.30 22.47 -4.46
C PHE A 146 -1.20 22.74 -3.42
N HIS A 147 0.08 22.73 -3.82
CA HIS A 147 1.21 23.28 -3.07
C HIS A 147 2.27 23.88 -4.00
#